data_AF-A0A520JDQ7-F1
#
_entry.id   AF-A0A520JDQ7-F1
#
_cell.length_a   1.000
_cell.length_b   1.000
_cell.length_c   1.000
_cell.angle_alpha   90.00
_cell.angle_beta   90.00
_cell.angle_gamma   90.00
#
_symmetry.space_group_name_H-M   'P 1'
#
loop_
_entity.id
_entity.type
_entity.pdbx_description
1 polymer ?
#
loop_
_entity_poly.entity_id
_entity_poly.type
_entity_poly.pdbx_seq_one_letter_code
_entity_poly.pdbx_strand_id
1 'polypeptide(L)'
;MTRLRSLRALTLAFLIAFLVATLGTGFAIYTATQRTIERLVDRRILVVSDAAVGISGDRSPEELVRRINAATRERDTGDIGFLLLDATGRRLGGNIALPRRLPMGFSTVALKDQIAGLSAGRALVRDVGHGMMLVTIAE
;
A
#
# COMPACT_ATOMS: atom_id res chain seq x y z
N MET A 1 -34.37 -21.70 27.69
CA MET A 1 -33.45 -21.42 28.82
C MET A 1 -32.75 -22.72 29.21
N THR A 2 -31.61 -23.03 28.62
CA THR A 2 -30.85 -24.26 28.91
C THR A 2 -30.17 -24.12 30.27
N ARG A 3 -30.77 -24.70 31.33
CA ARG A 3 -30.15 -24.77 32.66
C ARG A 3 -28.88 -25.61 32.58
N LEU A 4 -27.72 -24.98 32.76
CA LEU A 4 -26.42 -25.63 32.94
C LEU A 4 -26.41 -26.35 34.30
N ARG A 5 -26.96 -27.57 34.33
CA ARG A 5 -27.23 -28.32 35.57
C ARG A 5 -26.08 -29.29 35.96
N SER A 6 -24.91 -29.13 35.36
CA SER A 6 -23.72 -29.99 35.54
C SER A 6 -22.45 -29.14 35.48
N LEU A 7 -21.50 -29.41 36.38
CA LEU A 7 -20.20 -28.72 36.45
C LEU A 7 -19.49 -28.72 35.08
N ARG A 8 -19.59 -29.84 34.33
CA ARG A 8 -19.00 -29.98 32.99
C ARG A 8 -19.60 -29.02 31.98
N ALA A 9 -20.91 -28.77 32.05
CA ALA A 9 -21.59 -27.85 31.14
C ALA A 9 -21.18 -26.40 31.42
N LEU A 10 -21.00 -26.06 32.70
CA LEU A 10 -20.51 -24.74 33.10
C LEU A 10 -19.05 -24.52 32.66
N THR A 11 -18.17 -25.52 32.85
CA THR A 11 -16.78 -25.45 32.37
C THR A 11 -16.71 -25.32 30.86
N LEU A 12 -17.53 -26.08 30.11
CA LEU A 12 -17.55 -25.98 28.65
C LEU A 12 -18.04 -24.60 28.18
N ALA A 13 -19.10 -24.07 28.80
CA ALA A 13 -19.60 -22.74 28.49
C ALA A 13 -18.53 -21.66 28.77
N PHE A 14 -17.81 -21.78 29.89
CA PHE A 14 -16.70 -20.89 30.23
C PHE A 14 -15.55 -20.98 29.20
N LEU A 15 -15.12 -22.18 28.83
CA LEU A 15 -14.06 -22.38 27.84
C LEU A 15 -14.44 -21.82 26.46
N ILE A 16 -15.69 -22.02 26.03
CA ILE A 16 -16.20 -21.45 24.78
C ILE A 16 -16.20 -19.92 24.87
N ALA A 17 -16.72 -19.35 25.96
CA ALA A 17 -16.75 -17.91 26.14
C ALA A 17 -15.33 -17.32 26.15
N PHE A 18 -14.39 -17.99 26.84
CA PHE A 18 -12.98 -17.59 26.87
C PHE A 18 -12.37 -17.64 25.47
N LEU A 19 -12.54 -18.75 24.74
CA LEU A 19 -12.03 -18.90 23.37
C LEU A 19 -12.58 -17.82 22.43
N VAL A 20 -13.89 -17.54 22.50
CA VAL A 20 -14.53 -16.50 21.71
C VAL A 20 -13.97 -15.13 22.06
N ALA A 21 -13.78 -14.82 23.35
CA ALA A 21 -13.20 -13.56 23.79
C ALA A 21 -11.75 -13.41 23.32
N THR A 22 -10.93 -14.46 23.42
CA THR A 22 -9.54 -14.46 22.96
C THR A 22 -9.45 -14.28 21.46
N LEU A 23 -10.20 -15.06 20.67
CA LEU A 23 -10.23 -14.94 19.20
C LEU A 23 -10.75 -13.57 18.75
N GLY A 24 -11.83 -13.09 19.37
CA GLY A 24 -12.41 -11.78 19.08
C GLY A 24 -11.42 -10.65 19.36
N THR A 25 -10.72 -10.70 20.49
CA THR A 25 -9.69 -9.71 20.84
C THR A 25 -8.51 -9.77 19.86
N GLY A 26 -8.02 -10.98 19.55
CA GLY A 26 -6.95 -11.16 18.58
C GLY A 26 -7.31 -10.60 17.20
N PHE A 27 -8.52 -10.88 16.72
CA PHE A 27 -9.01 -10.35 15.44
C PHE A 27 -9.18 -8.83 15.45
N ALA A 28 -9.70 -8.26 16.54
CA ALA A 28 -9.83 -6.81 16.70
C ALA A 28 -8.46 -6.11 16.68
N ILE A 29 -7.48 -6.63 17.42
CA ILE A 29 -6.11 -6.10 17.43
C ILE A 29 -5.49 -6.22 16.04
N TYR A 30 -5.58 -7.39 15.42
CA TYR A 30 -5.00 -7.62 14.09
C TYR A 30 -5.53 -6.63 13.05
N THR A 31 -6.85 -6.45 12.98
CA THR A 31 -7.48 -5.54 12.02
C THR A 31 -7.18 -4.07 12.32
N ALA A 32 -7.12 -3.67 13.60
CA ALA A 32 -6.72 -2.32 13.99
C ALA A 32 -5.26 -2.02 13.61
N THR A 33 -4.36 -2.97 13.82
CA THR A 33 -2.94 -2.85 13.47
C THR A 33 -2.75 -2.75 11.97
N GLN A 34 -3.40 -3.60 11.17
CA GLN A 34 -3.33 -3.52 9.71
C GLN A 34 -3.76 -2.15 9.17
N ARG A 35 -4.91 -1.63 9.63
CA ARG A 35 -5.38 -0.29 9.22
C ARG A 35 -4.40 0.82 9.60
N THR A 36 -3.70 0.66 10.72
CA THR A 36 -2.70 1.64 11.17
C THR A 36 -1.47 1.59 10.27
N ILE A 37 -0.99 0.39 9.93
CA ILE A 37 0.12 0.20 8.99
C ILE A 37 -0.24 0.80 7.63
N GLU A 38 -1.40 0.48 7.06
CA GLU A 38 -1.85 1.03 5.78
C GLU A 38 -1.81 2.56 5.76
N ARG A 39 -2.32 3.22 6.82
CA ARG A 39 -2.31 4.68 6.92
C ARG A 39 -0.90 5.27 7.02
N LEU A 40 0.01 4.60 7.73
CA LEU A 40 1.40 5.05 7.86
C LEU A 40 2.13 4.94 6.52
N VAL A 41 1.95 3.82 5.82
CA VAL A 41 2.52 3.61 4.48
C VAL A 41 1.93 4.61 3.48
N ASP A 42 0.62 4.85 3.51
CA ASP A 42 -0.03 5.84 2.64
C ASP A 42 0.54 7.25 2.85
N ARG A 43 0.73 7.67 4.11
CA ARG A 43 1.37 8.96 4.43
C ARG A 43 2.81 9.03 3.92
N ARG A 44 3.57 7.94 4.09
CA ARG A 44 4.95 7.85 3.59
C ARG A 44 5.00 8.00 2.08
N ILE A 45 4.12 7.28 1.37
CA ILE A 45 4.01 7.35 -0.09
C ILE A 45 3.70 8.78 -0.55
N LEU A 46 2.77 9.48 0.11
CA LEU A 46 2.47 10.89 -0.23
C LEU A 46 3.69 11.78 -0.12
N VAL A 47 4.37 11.76 1.03
CA VAL A 47 5.56 12.59 1.27
C VAL A 47 6.64 12.31 0.24
N VAL A 48 6.85 11.04 -0.11
CA VAL A 48 7.87 10.64 -1.08
C VAL A 48 7.46 11.00 -2.50
N SER A 49 6.21 10.79 -2.87
CA SER A 49 5.66 11.17 -4.18
C SER A 49 5.70 12.69 -4.39
N ASP A 50 5.39 13.47 -3.35
CA ASP A 50 5.48 14.92 -3.37
C ASP A 50 6.93 15.41 -3.45
N ALA A 51 7.87 14.78 -2.75
CA ALA A 51 9.29 15.11 -2.89
C ALA A 51 9.82 14.80 -4.30
N ALA A 52 9.38 13.68 -4.90
CA ALA A 52 9.80 13.23 -6.22
C ALA A 52 9.27 14.13 -7.34
N VAL A 53 8.01 14.57 -7.26
CA VAL A 53 7.36 15.46 -8.24
C VAL A 53 7.70 16.93 -7.97
N GLY A 54 7.86 17.33 -6.70
CA GLY A 54 7.90 18.73 -6.26
C GLY A 54 6.52 19.39 -6.29
N ILE A 55 6.48 20.73 -6.17
CA ILE A 55 5.24 21.51 -6.29
C ILE A 55 4.72 21.34 -7.74
N SER A 56 3.61 20.64 -7.89
CA SER A 56 2.95 20.39 -9.17
C SER A 56 2.48 21.71 -9.80
N GLY A 57 2.75 21.90 -11.10
CA GLY A 57 2.09 22.98 -11.86
C GLY A 57 2.79 23.46 -13.12
N ASP A 58 4.12 23.40 -13.22
CA ASP A 58 4.82 24.21 -14.24
C ASP A 58 6.10 23.58 -14.83
N ARG A 59 6.24 22.25 -14.77
CA ARG A 59 7.47 21.58 -15.21
C ARG A 59 7.28 20.80 -16.50
N SER A 60 8.30 20.87 -17.35
CA SER A 60 8.34 20.10 -18.58
C SER A 60 8.35 18.59 -18.28
N PRO A 61 7.74 17.76 -19.14
CA PRO A 61 7.77 16.31 -19.01
C PRO A 61 9.18 15.72 -18.84
N GLU A 62 10.17 16.33 -19.51
CA GLU A 62 11.57 15.92 -19.44
C GLU A 62 12.20 16.14 -18.07
N GLU A 63 11.90 17.27 -17.41
CA GLU A 63 12.36 17.53 -16.04
C GLU A 63 11.77 16.53 -15.06
N LEU A 64 10.50 16.19 -15.23
CA LEU A 64 9.82 15.23 -14.38
C LEU A 64 10.48 13.85 -14.50
N VAL A 65 10.73 13.38 -15.73
CA VAL A 65 11.45 12.12 -15.99
C VAL A 65 12.84 12.13 -15.34
N ARG A 66 13.63 13.20 -15.54
CA ARG A 66 14.96 13.33 -14.94
C ARG A 66 14.92 13.22 -13.42
N ARG A 67 13.96 13.90 -12.78
CA ARG A 67 13.84 13.94 -11.33
C ARG A 67 13.36 12.62 -10.74
N ILE A 68 12.39 11.95 -11.36
CA ILE A 68 11.97 10.60 -10.97
C ILE A 68 13.15 9.64 -11.06
N ASN A 69 13.89 9.66 -12.17
CA ASN A 69 15.07 8.79 -12.32
C ASN A 69 16.18 9.12 -11.30
N ALA A 70 16.36 10.39 -10.92
CA ALA A 70 17.29 10.78 -9.87
C ALA A 70 16.84 10.26 -8.50
N ALA A 71 15.56 10.47 -8.15
CA ALA A 71 14.96 9.98 -6.91
C ALA A 71 15.01 8.45 -6.79
N THR A 72 14.85 7.76 -7.93
CA THR A 72 15.02 6.31 -8.03
C THR A 72 16.45 5.86 -7.73
N ARG A 73 17.47 6.55 -8.25
CA ARG A 73 18.88 6.21 -8.00
C ARG A 73 19.32 6.46 -6.57
N GLU A 74 18.78 7.51 -5.95
CA GLU A 74 19.12 7.87 -4.57
C GLU A 74 18.46 6.93 -3.54
N ARG A 75 17.30 6.35 -3.89
CA ARG A 75 16.53 5.44 -3.03
C ARG A 75 16.55 4.00 -3.54
N ASP A 76 17.73 3.49 -3.86
CA ASP A 76 17.95 2.09 -4.25
C ASP A 76 17.83 1.13 -3.04
N THR A 77 16.87 1.40 -2.13
CA THR A 77 16.65 0.69 -0.87
C THR A 77 15.64 -0.46 -0.99
N GLY A 78 15.15 -0.75 -2.20
CA GLY A 78 14.26 -1.89 -2.48
C GLY A 78 12.84 -1.80 -1.89
N ASP A 79 12.59 -0.82 -1.02
CA ASP A 79 11.33 -0.63 -0.28
C ASP A 79 10.39 0.39 -0.94
N ILE A 80 10.84 1.11 -1.97
CA ILE A 80 10.03 2.07 -2.73
C ILE A 80 10.26 1.89 -4.24
N GLY A 81 9.15 1.73 -4.97
CA GLY A 81 9.12 1.66 -6.43
C GLY A 81 8.45 2.89 -7.04
N PHE A 82 9.00 3.39 -8.15
CA PHE A 82 8.41 4.42 -8.99
C PHE A 82 8.19 3.92 -10.41
N LEU A 83 7.07 4.30 -11.01
CA LEU A 83 6.79 4.15 -12.43
C LEU A 83 6.09 5.42 -12.94
N LEU A 84 6.69 6.05 -13.94
CA LEU A 84 6.10 7.19 -14.63
C LEU A 84 5.52 6.74 -15.97
N LEU A 85 4.27 7.09 -16.24
CA LEU A 85 3.53 6.77 -17.45
C LEU A 85 3.11 8.04 -18.19
N ASP A 86 3.08 7.98 -19.52
CA ASP A 86 2.47 9.02 -20.36
C ASP A 86 0.93 8.89 -20.40
N ALA A 87 0.27 9.82 -21.09
CA ALA A 87 -1.19 9.83 -21.27
C ALA A 87 -1.75 8.59 -22.00
N THR A 88 -0.92 7.90 -22.78
CA THR A 88 -1.27 6.65 -23.46
C THR A 88 -0.99 5.42 -22.59
N GLY A 89 -0.32 5.62 -21.45
CA GLY A 89 0.14 4.61 -20.50
C GLY A 89 1.43 3.91 -20.91
N ARG A 90 2.26 4.51 -21.76
CA ARG A 90 3.63 4.06 -22.01
C ARG A 90 4.55 4.52 -20.89
N ARG A 91 5.52 3.68 -20.54
CA ARG A 91 6.52 3.99 -19.51
C ARG A 91 7.49 5.07 -19.99
N LEU A 92 7.64 6.11 -19.17
CA LEU A 92 8.61 7.19 -19.35
C LEU A 92 9.81 7.10 -18.40
N GLY A 93 9.67 6.46 -17.22
CA GLY A 93 10.75 6.36 -16.23
C GLY A 93 10.40 5.54 -14.99
N GLY A 94 11.33 5.52 -14.03
CA GLY A 94 11.22 4.78 -12.75
C GLY A 94 11.91 3.41 -12.73
N ASN A 95 11.96 2.74 -11.57
CA ASN A 95 12.64 1.44 -11.36
C ASN A 95 11.74 0.22 -11.46
N ILE A 96 10.41 0.36 -11.35
CA ILE A 96 9.51 -0.79 -11.38
C ILE A 96 8.77 -0.90 -12.70
N ALA A 97 8.29 -2.10 -13.00
CA ALA A 97 7.33 -2.37 -14.05
C ALA A 97 6.09 -3.02 -13.43
N LEU A 98 4.92 -2.64 -13.91
CA LEU A 98 3.64 -3.19 -13.46
C LEU A 98 3.03 -4.03 -14.58
N PRO A 99 2.64 -5.29 -14.33
CA PRO A 99 1.99 -6.12 -15.33
C PRO A 99 0.55 -5.65 -15.64
N ARG A 100 -0.08 -4.90 -14.72
CA ARG A 100 -1.43 -4.33 -14.89
C ARG A 100 -1.47 -2.86 -14.47
N ARG A 101 -2.41 -2.11 -15.05
CA ARG A 101 -2.71 -0.75 -14.57
C ARG A 101 -3.41 -0.82 -13.21
N LEU A 102 -2.96 0.01 -12.29
CA LEU A 102 -3.60 0.22 -10.99
C LEU A 102 -4.62 1.37 -11.09
N PRO A 103 -5.71 1.35 -10.31
CA PRO A 103 -6.68 2.44 -10.28
C PRO A 103 -6.06 3.72 -9.72
N MET A 104 -6.62 4.87 -10.09
CA MET A 104 -6.26 6.17 -9.51
C MET A 104 -6.45 6.19 -8.00
N GLY A 105 -5.57 6.89 -7.29
CA GLY A 105 -5.56 6.97 -5.83
C GLY A 105 -4.79 5.84 -5.17
N PHE A 106 -5.09 5.59 -3.88
CA PHE A 106 -4.46 4.52 -3.12
C PHE A 106 -5.06 3.16 -3.42
N SER A 107 -4.19 2.17 -3.58
CA SER A 107 -4.57 0.77 -3.76
C SER A 107 -3.62 -0.16 -3.01
N THR A 108 -4.13 -1.34 -2.63
CA THR A 108 -3.30 -2.40 -2.07
C THR A 108 -2.74 -3.25 -3.20
N VAL A 109 -1.44 -3.48 -3.15
CA VAL A 109 -0.71 -4.38 -4.04
C VAL A 109 -0.45 -5.67 -3.27
N ALA A 110 -0.70 -6.81 -3.92
CA ALA A 110 -0.43 -8.12 -3.34
C ALA A 110 0.58 -8.89 -4.20
N LEU A 111 1.14 -9.97 -3.67
CA LEU A 111 2.12 -10.84 -4.35
C LEU A 111 1.72 -11.23 -5.79
N LYS A 112 0.40 -11.37 -6.03
CA LYS A 112 -0.19 -11.66 -7.35
C LYS A 112 0.09 -10.58 -8.41
N ASP A 113 0.45 -9.38 -7.99
CA ASP A 113 0.77 -8.25 -8.87
C ASP A 113 2.22 -8.32 -9.38
N GLN A 114 2.99 -9.35 -8.97
CA GLN A 114 4.32 -9.74 -9.51
C GLN A 114 5.30 -8.57 -9.65
N ILE A 115 5.33 -7.68 -8.68
CA ILE A 115 6.27 -6.57 -8.67
C ILE A 115 7.59 -7.07 -8.10
N ALA A 116 8.65 -7.01 -8.91
CA ALA A 116 9.98 -7.43 -8.50
C ALA A 116 10.42 -6.66 -7.23
N GLY A 117 10.67 -7.41 -6.14
CA GLY A 117 11.10 -6.85 -4.85
C GLY A 117 9.98 -6.51 -3.86
N LEU A 118 8.70 -6.74 -4.19
CA LEU A 118 7.56 -6.36 -3.36
C LEU A 118 6.61 -7.54 -3.11
N SER A 119 6.38 -7.87 -1.83
CA SER A 119 5.58 -9.04 -1.43
C SER A 119 4.09 -8.71 -1.24
N ALA A 120 3.85 -7.58 -0.59
CA ALA A 120 2.57 -6.93 -0.43
C ALA A 120 2.88 -5.47 -0.07
N GLY A 121 2.01 -4.53 -0.46
CA GLY A 121 2.29 -3.13 -0.19
C GLY A 121 1.14 -2.21 -0.55
N ARG A 122 1.41 -0.91 -0.47
CA ARG A 122 0.48 0.14 -0.89
C ARG A 122 1.03 0.81 -2.14
N ALA A 123 0.14 1.19 -3.02
CA ALA A 123 0.45 1.96 -4.22
C ALA A 123 -0.41 3.21 -4.26
N LEU A 124 0.18 4.31 -4.70
CA LEU A 124 -0.51 5.54 -5.08
C LEU A 124 -0.34 5.75 -6.58
N VAL A 125 -1.45 5.90 -7.29
CA VAL A 125 -1.46 6.37 -8.67
C VAL A 125 -2.03 7.78 -8.68
N ARG A 126 -1.29 8.74 -9.24
CA ARG A 126 -1.77 10.13 -9.35
C ARG A 126 -1.34 10.80 -10.65
N ASP A 127 -2.13 11.80 -11.04
CA ASP A 127 -1.79 12.71 -12.14
C ASP A 127 -0.69 13.67 -11.68
N VAL A 128 0.30 13.88 -12.55
CA VAL A 128 1.47 14.75 -12.29
C VAL A 128 1.62 15.84 -13.35
N GLY A 129 0.55 16.12 -14.10
CA GLY A 129 0.48 17.10 -15.17
C GLY A 129 0.70 16.49 -16.57
N HIS A 130 0.21 17.20 -17.58
CA HIS A 130 0.35 16.82 -19.00
C HIS A 130 -0.19 15.41 -19.35
N GLY A 131 -1.18 14.94 -18.59
CA GLY A 131 -1.75 13.59 -18.72
C GLY A 131 -0.80 12.47 -18.29
N MET A 132 0.34 12.80 -17.67
CA MET A 132 1.24 11.80 -17.12
C MET A 132 0.73 11.29 -15.78
N MET A 133 0.98 10.02 -15.52
CA MET A 133 0.64 9.38 -14.25
C MET A 133 1.90 8.89 -13.56
N LEU A 134 2.04 9.23 -12.29
CA LEU A 134 3.06 8.66 -11.42
C LEU A 134 2.43 7.58 -10.56
N VAL A 135 3.04 6.39 -10.60
CA VAL A 135 2.77 5.31 -9.67
C VAL A 135 3.92 5.24 -8.67
N THR A 136 3.60 5.26 -7.39
CA THR A 136 4.55 5.10 -6.28
C THR A 136 4.10 3.93 -5.42
N ILE A 137 4.98 2.98 -5.15
CA ILE A 137 4.68 1.76 -4.40
C ILE A 137 5.64 1.67 -3.22
N ALA A 138 5.14 1.26 -2.06
CA ALA A 138 5.97 0.96 -0.90
C ALA A 138 5.42 -0.23 -0.11
N GLU A 139 6.33 -0.95 0.55
CA GLU A 139 6.03 -1.99 1.56
C GLU A 139 6.00 -1.40 2.98
#